data_AF-E2SF58-F1
#
_entry.id   AF-E2SF58-F1
#
_cell.length_a   1.000
_cell.length_b   1.000
_cell.length_c   1.000
_cell.angle_alpha   90.00
_cell.angle_beta   90.00
_cell.angle_gamma   90.00
#
_symmetry.space_group_name_H-M   'P 1'
#
loop_
_entity.id
_entity.type
_entity.pdbx_description
1 polymer ?
#
loop_
_entity_poly.entity_id
_entity_poly.type
_entity_poly.pdbx_seq_one_letter_code
_entity_poly.pdbx_strand_id
1 'polypeptide(L)'
;MTAFRWVLGAAGVAVGAWGVWLTRDFSGEQFTSLGLWLVGGVALHDAILAPLVVLLGVVAVRVLPGYARPAVATVFCVWATVSMTAVAVLSGQGGRSDNDSILNRPYLTSWLVLTAVAVVVAAGLAWSRRPREPIG
;
A
#
# COMPACT_ATOMS: atom_id res chain seq x y z
N MET A 1 -2.35 16.07 -24.65
CA MET A 1 -1.32 15.39 -23.83
C MET A 1 -0.51 16.36 -22.96
N THR A 2 -0.05 17.51 -23.46
CA THR A 2 0.76 18.49 -22.71
C THR A 2 0.02 19.24 -21.61
N ALA A 3 -1.20 19.74 -21.87
CA ALA A 3 -1.97 20.48 -20.86
C ALA A 3 -2.28 19.62 -19.61
N PHE A 4 -2.64 18.35 -19.80
CA PHE A 4 -2.88 17.42 -18.69
C PHE A 4 -1.63 17.19 -17.83
N ARG A 5 -0.45 17.06 -18.44
CA ARG A 5 0.83 16.93 -17.72
C ARG A 5 1.13 18.18 -16.89
N TRP A 6 0.87 19.36 -17.44
CA TRP A 6 1.04 20.62 -16.70
C TRP A 6 0.06 20.75 -15.54
N VAL A 7 -1.21 20.35 -15.73
CA VAL A 7 -2.21 20.33 -14.65
C VAL A 7 -1.76 19.39 -13.53
N LEU A 8 -1.34 18.17 -13.85
CA LEU A 8 -0.83 17.22 -12.85
C LEU A 8 0.43 17.76 -12.15
N GLY A 9 1.35 18.36 -12.90
CA GLY A 9 2.56 18.97 -12.35
C GLY A 9 2.23 20.11 -11.39
N ALA A 10 1.36 21.04 -11.80
CA ALA A 10 0.91 22.16 -10.97
C ALA A 10 0.17 21.68 -9.72
N ALA A 11 -0.70 20.68 -9.84
CA ALA A 11 -1.38 20.07 -8.70
C ALA A 11 -0.38 19.44 -7.71
N GLY A 12 0.61 18.70 -8.22
CA GLY A 12 1.66 18.11 -7.39
C GLY A 12 2.48 19.17 -6.64
N VAL A 13 2.88 20.24 -7.33
CA VAL A 13 3.59 21.37 -6.70
C VAL A 13 2.73 22.06 -5.65
N ALA A 14 1.44 22.30 -5.94
CA ALA A 14 0.51 22.90 -4.98
C ALA A 14 0.34 22.05 -3.72
N VAL A 15 0.17 20.73 -3.87
CA VAL A 15 0.08 19.78 -2.74
C VAL A 15 1.39 19.73 -1.96
N GLY A 16 2.55 19.75 -2.64
CA GLY A 16 3.85 19.79 -1.99
C GLY A 16 4.06 21.08 -1.17
N ALA A 17 3.75 22.24 -1.76
CA ALA A 17 3.82 23.54 -1.09
C ALA A 17 2.86 23.60 0.11
N TRP A 18 1.65 23.05 -0.03
CA TRP A 18 0.71 22.91 1.06
C TRP A 18 1.25 22.03 2.20
N GLY A 19 1.88 20.91 1.88
CA GLY A 19 2.55 20.05 2.86
C GLY A 19 3.65 20.79 3.63
N VAL A 20 4.50 21.55 2.93
CA VAL A 20 5.53 22.39 3.57
C VAL A 20 4.91 23.48 4.45
N TRP A 21 3.80 24.07 4.02
CA TRP A 21 3.10 25.06 4.83
C TRP A 21 2.53 24.45 6.12
N LEU A 22 2.01 23.21 6.07
CA LEU A 22 1.52 22.49 7.25
C LEU A 22 2.62 22.17 8.28
N THR A 23 3.90 22.13 7.86
CA THR A 23 5.02 21.86 8.77
C THR A 23 5.67 23.12 9.35
N ARG A 24 5.12 24.31 9.08
CA ARG A 24 5.69 25.59 9.52
C ARG A 24 5.91 25.70 11.04
N ASP A 25 5.09 25.01 11.82
CA ASP A 25 5.09 25.05 13.29
C ASP A 25 5.70 23.77 13.91
N PHE A 26 6.37 22.92 13.11
CA PHE A 26 6.98 21.68 13.60
C PHE A 26 8.23 21.93 14.45
N SER A 27 8.36 21.18 15.54
CA SER A 27 9.60 21.07 16.30
C SER A 27 10.67 20.26 15.55
N GLY A 28 11.93 20.33 15.98
CA GLY A 28 13.01 19.52 15.40
C GLY A 28 12.77 18.00 15.49
N GLU A 29 12.12 17.55 16.57
CA GLU A 29 11.73 16.15 16.73
C GLU A 29 10.67 15.74 15.70
N GLN A 30 9.70 16.61 15.43
CA GLN A 30 8.66 16.37 14.42
C GLN A 30 9.25 16.32 13.01
N PHE A 31 10.23 17.17 12.69
CA PHE A 31 10.96 17.09 11.42
C PHE A 31 11.78 15.79 11.29
N THR A 32 12.42 15.35 12.38
CA THR A 32 13.16 14.09 12.39
C THR A 32 12.22 12.91 12.16
N SER A 33 11.09 12.89 12.86
CA SER A 33 10.03 11.88 12.68
C SER A 33 9.48 11.88 11.25
N LEU A 34 9.19 13.05 10.69
CA LEU A 34 8.76 13.20 9.29
C LEU A 34 9.82 12.65 8.32
N GLY A 35 11.08 13.01 8.51
CA GLY A 35 12.20 12.54 7.70
C GLY A 35 12.36 11.02 7.76
N LEU A 36 12.29 10.44 8.95
CA LEU A 36 12.32 8.99 9.16
C LEU A 36 11.14 8.30 8.46
N TRP A 37 9.96 8.89 8.47
CA TRP A 37 8.78 8.32 7.81
C TRP A 37 8.90 8.38 6.29
N LEU A 38 9.33 9.52 5.74
CA LEU A 38 9.52 9.71 4.30
C LEU A 38 10.62 8.78 3.75
N VAL A 39 11.77 8.74 4.41
CA VAL A 39 12.91 7.91 3.99
C VAL A 39 12.64 6.44 4.29
N GLY A 40 12.13 6.12 5.48
CA GLY A 40 11.85 4.76 5.92
C GLY A 40 10.80 4.08 5.05
N GLY A 41 9.73 4.79 4.66
CA GLY A 41 8.71 4.26 3.77
C GLY A 41 9.26 3.91 2.39
N VAL A 42 10.06 4.80 1.79
CA VAL A 42 10.71 4.56 0.48
C VAL A 42 11.71 3.41 0.58
N ALA A 43 12.56 3.40 1.61
CA ALA A 43 13.54 2.35 1.82
C ALA A 43 12.88 0.98 2.03
N LEU A 44 11.82 0.90 2.85
CA LEU A 44 11.08 -0.34 3.07
C LEU A 44 10.39 -0.82 1.78
N HIS A 45 9.83 0.09 0.99
CA HIS A 45 9.24 -0.23 -0.30
C HIS A 45 10.28 -0.80 -1.28
N ASP A 46 11.38 -0.10 -1.49
CA ASP A 46 12.34 -0.42 -2.55
C ASP A 46 13.27 -1.57 -2.17
N ALA A 47 13.66 -1.67 -0.89
CA ALA A 47 14.56 -2.71 -0.42
C ALA A 47 13.84 -4.01 -0.02
N ILE A 48 12.55 -3.96 0.31
CA ILE A 48 11.80 -5.14 0.77
C ILE A 48 10.62 -5.44 -0.14
N LEU A 49 9.68 -4.51 -0.29
CA LEU A 49 8.43 -4.81 -1.00
C LEU A 49 8.68 -5.14 -2.48
N ALA A 50 9.42 -4.31 -3.20
CA ALA A 50 9.70 -4.53 -4.62
C ALA A 50 10.43 -5.87 -4.87
N PRO A 51 11.51 -6.22 -4.13
CA PRO A 51 12.14 -7.54 -4.24
C PRO A 51 11.20 -8.71 -3.91
N LEU A 52 10.36 -8.59 -2.89
CA LEU A 52 9.38 -9.62 -2.56
C LEU A 52 8.36 -9.82 -3.68
N VAL A 53 7.85 -8.74 -4.28
CA VAL A 53 6.95 -8.80 -5.44
C VAL A 53 7.61 -9.53 -6.60
N VAL A 54 8.88 -9.22 -6.89
CA VAL A 54 9.64 -9.89 -7.97
C VAL A 54 9.83 -11.37 -7.66
N LEU A 55 10.27 -11.72 -6.45
CA LEU A 55 10.46 -13.11 -6.02
C LEU A 55 9.15 -13.91 -6.12
N LEU A 56 8.05 -13.34 -5.63
CA LEU A 56 6.73 -13.94 -5.73
C LEU A 56 6.26 -14.06 -7.18
N GLY A 57 6.60 -13.10 -8.05
CA GLY A 57 6.38 -13.21 -9.49
C GLY A 57 7.10 -14.42 -10.08
N VAL A 58 8.38 -14.62 -9.72
CA VAL A 58 9.19 -15.78 -10.14
C VAL A 58 8.58 -17.10 -9.64
N VAL A 59 8.12 -17.15 -8.38
CA VAL A 59 7.45 -18.33 -7.81
C VAL A 59 6.10 -18.57 -8.47
N ALA A 60 5.29 -17.52 -8.66
CA ALA A 60 3.98 -17.56 -9.31
C ALA A 60 4.06 -18.11 -10.74
N VAL A 61 5.13 -17.82 -11.46
CA VAL A 61 5.37 -18.42 -12.80
C VAL A 61 5.49 -19.94 -12.74
N ARG A 62 5.90 -20.51 -11.60
CA ARG A 62 6.02 -21.97 -11.40
C ARG A 62 4.76 -22.63 -10.84
N VAL A 63 3.97 -21.92 -10.03
CA VAL A 63 2.84 -22.53 -9.31
C VAL A 63 1.45 -22.10 -9.80
N LEU A 64 1.32 -20.88 -10.35
CA LEU A 64 0.04 -20.36 -10.78
C LEU A 64 -0.18 -20.52 -12.29
N PRO A 65 -1.41 -20.86 -12.71
CA PRO A 65 -1.76 -20.84 -14.13
C PRO A 65 -1.68 -19.42 -14.69
N GLY A 66 -1.29 -19.29 -15.95
CA GLY A 66 -0.99 -17.99 -16.58
C GLY A 66 -2.09 -16.93 -16.41
N TYR A 67 -3.35 -17.34 -16.47
CA TYR A 67 -4.51 -16.44 -16.33
C TYR A 67 -4.66 -15.83 -14.93
N ALA A 68 -4.14 -16.48 -13.88
CA ALA A 68 -4.28 -16.04 -12.50
C ALA A 68 -3.16 -15.06 -12.08
N ARG A 69 -1.99 -15.11 -12.74
CA ARG A 69 -0.79 -14.37 -12.33
C ARG A 69 -1.00 -12.85 -12.23
N PRO A 70 -1.63 -12.18 -13.21
CA PRO A 70 -1.81 -10.73 -13.13
C PRO A 70 -2.78 -10.32 -12.01
N ALA A 71 -3.84 -11.11 -11.76
CA ALA A 71 -4.80 -10.83 -10.69
C ALA A 71 -4.11 -10.88 -9.31
N VAL A 72 -3.37 -11.97 -9.06
CA VAL A 72 -2.68 -12.17 -7.79
C VAL A 72 -1.61 -11.11 -7.57
N ALA A 73 -0.81 -10.79 -8.60
CA ALA A 73 0.22 -9.76 -8.51
C ALA A 73 -0.36 -8.37 -8.19
N THR A 74 -1.40 -7.93 -8.90
CA THR A 74 -2.03 -6.62 -8.64
C THR A 74 -2.59 -6.53 -7.23
N VAL A 75 -3.35 -7.54 -6.80
CA VAL A 75 -3.96 -7.53 -5.47
C VAL A 75 -2.91 -7.59 -4.37
N PHE A 76 -1.86 -8.39 -4.55
CA PHE A 76 -0.74 -8.44 -3.61
C PHE A 76 -0.03 -7.10 -3.49
N CYS A 77 0.30 -6.42 -4.60
CA CYS A 77 0.92 -5.10 -4.55
C CYS A 77 0.09 -4.08 -3.77
N VAL A 78 -1.23 -4.06 -4.00
CA VAL A 78 -2.15 -3.17 -3.27
C VAL A 78 -2.18 -3.54 -1.78
N TRP A 79 -2.42 -4.81 -1.47
CA TRP A 79 -2.50 -5.29 -0.09
C TRP A 79 -1.20 -5.03 0.69
N ALA A 80 -0.04 -5.29 0.07
CA ALA A 80 1.24 -5.13 0.71
C ALA A 80 1.59 -3.65 0.94
N THR A 81 1.27 -2.77 -0.01
CA THR A 81 1.45 -1.31 0.15
C THR A 81 0.57 -0.77 1.28
N VAL A 82 -0.69 -1.20 1.35
CA VAL A 82 -1.60 -0.82 2.46
C VAL A 82 -1.12 -1.41 3.78
N SER A 83 -0.60 -2.63 3.78
CA SER A 83 -0.08 -3.28 5.00
C SER A 83 1.15 -2.55 5.53
N MET A 84 2.02 -2.05 4.65
CA MET A 84 3.18 -1.25 5.02
C MET A 84 2.79 0.01 5.79
N THR A 85 1.74 0.72 5.34
CA THR A 85 1.24 1.92 6.05
C THR A 85 0.47 1.55 7.32
N ALA A 86 -0.18 0.39 7.35
CA ALA A 86 -0.88 -0.12 8.53
C ALA A 86 0.07 -0.51 9.67
N VAL A 87 1.37 -0.69 9.43
CA VAL A 87 2.35 -1.04 10.48
C VAL A 87 2.27 -0.08 11.67
N ALA A 88 2.13 1.22 11.44
CA ALA A 88 2.07 2.20 12.52
C ALA A 88 0.90 1.92 13.48
N VAL A 89 -0.32 1.76 12.95
CA VAL A 89 -1.51 1.51 13.78
C VAL A 89 -1.53 0.10 14.39
N LEU A 90 -1.00 -0.90 13.67
CA LEU A 90 -0.90 -2.28 14.17
C LEU A 90 0.14 -2.42 15.29
N SER A 91 1.19 -1.60 15.27
CA SER A 91 2.25 -1.61 16.29
C SER A 91 1.97 -0.68 17.47
N GLY A 92 0.83 0.03 17.48
CA GLY A 92 0.50 0.96 18.55
C GLY A 92 1.17 2.33 18.43
N GLN A 93 1.92 2.59 17.35
CA GLN A 93 2.67 3.83 17.18
C GLN A 93 1.75 5.03 17.03
N GLY A 94 2.10 6.13 17.71
CA GLY A 94 1.32 7.37 17.70
C GLY A 94 0.13 7.37 18.67
N GLY A 95 -0.11 6.27 19.40
CA GLY A 95 -1.09 6.24 20.50
C GLY A 95 -0.68 7.20 21.62
N ARG A 96 -1.67 7.84 22.26
CA ARG A 96 -1.45 8.66 23.45
C ARG A 96 -2.36 8.20 24.59
N SER A 97 -1.79 8.06 25.78
CA SER A 97 -2.51 7.63 26.99
C SER A 97 -3.56 8.63 27.47
N ASP A 98 -3.48 9.89 27.02
CA ASP A 98 -4.44 10.96 27.33
C ASP A 98 -5.54 11.11 26.26
N ASN A 99 -5.45 10.37 25.15
CA ASN A 99 -6.42 10.44 24.07
C ASN A 99 -6.60 9.08 23.38
N ASP A 100 -7.46 8.27 23.98
CA ASP A 100 -7.81 6.94 23.47
C ASP A 100 -8.45 6.98 22.08
N SER A 101 -9.00 8.11 21.62
CA SER A 101 -9.64 8.19 20.30
C SER A 101 -8.68 7.97 19.12
N ILE A 102 -7.36 8.12 19.35
CA ILE A 102 -6.34 8.01 18.29
C ILE A 102 -6.18 6.57 17.84
N LEU A 103 -6.18 5.61 18.77
CA LEU A 103 -5.92 4.18 18.50
C LEU A 103 -7.00 3.24 19.08
N ASN A 104 -8.26 3.67 19.15
CA ASN A 104 -9.35 2.87 19.74
C ASN A 104 -9.99 1.84 18.80
N ARG A 105 -9.52 1.68 17.56
CA ARG A 105 -10.13 0.77 16.59
C ARG A 105 -9.46 -0.60 16.64
N PRO A 106 -10.20 -1.68 16.35
CA PRO A 106 -9.63 -3.03 16.31
C PRO A 106 -8.82 -3.22 15.02
N TYR A 107 -7.69 -2.51 14.89
CA TYR A 107 -6.90 -2.46 13.66
C TYR A 107 -6.43 -3.83 13.18
N LEU A 108 -6.10 -4.74 14.11
CA LEU A 108 -5.75 -6.11 13.76
C LEU A 108 -6.93 -6.81 13.07
N THR A 109 -8.13 -6.74 13.64
CA THR A 109 -9.34 -7.31 13.04
C THR A 109 -9.64 -6.67 11.69
N SER A 110 -9.56 -5.34 11.58
CA SER A 110 -9.77 -4.64 10.31
C SER A 110 -8.76 -5.07 9.24
N TRP A 111 -7.49 -5.26 9.61
CA TRP A 111 -6.45 -5.70 8.69
C TRP A 111 -6.63 -7.17 8.27
N LEU A 112 -7.05 -8.04 9.18
CA LEU A 112 -7.38 -9.44 8.86
C LEU A 112 -8.58 -9.51 7.89
N VAL A 113 -9.62 -8.71 8.13
CA VAL A 113 -10.77 -8.61 7.22
C VAL A 113 -10.34 -8.09 5.85
N LEU A 114 -9.53 -7.02 5.80
CA LEU A 114 -8.97 -6.52 4.53
C LEU A 114 -8.18 -7.61 3.80
N THR A 115 -7.37 -8.37 4.52
CA THR A 115 -6.56 -9.46 3.96
C THR A 115 -7.45 -10.56 3.39
N ALA A 116 -8.49 -10.97 4.12
CA ALA A 116 -9.46 -11.95 3.64
C ALA A 116 -10.18 -11.46 2.37
N VAL A 117 -10.62 -10.21 2.36
CA VAL A 117 -11.25 -9.57 1.17
C VAL A 117 -10.27 -9.56 0.00
N ALA A 118 -9.02 -9.19 0.20
CA ALA A 118 -8.00 -9.20 -0.85
C ALA A 118 -7.82 -10.61 -1.43
N VAL A 119 -7.74 -11.64 -0.59
CA VAL A 119 -7.65 -13.04 -1.06
C VAL A 119 -8.87 -13.43 -1.91
N VAL A 120 -10.08 -13.11 -1.44
CA VAL A 120 -11.33 -13.39 -2.18
C VAL A 120 -11.35 -12.66 -3.52
N VAL A 121 -10.94 -11.39 -3.55
CA VAL A 121 -10.88 -10.59 -4.79
C VAL A 121 -9.85 -11.17 -5.75
N ALA A 122 -8.65 -11.53 -5.28
CA ALA A 122 -7.64 -12.17 -6.12
C ALA A 122 -8.14 -13.49 -6.72
N ALA A 123 -8.79 -14.32 -5.92
CA ALA A 123 -9.38 -15.58 -6.38
C ALA A 123 -10.51 -15.34 -7.39
N GLY A 124 -11.41 -14.40 -7.13
CA GLY A 124 -12.52 -14.06 -8.02
C GLY A 124 -12.04 -13.49 -9.36
N LEU A 125 -11.04 -12.61 -9.35
CA LEU A 125 -10.42 -12.07 -10.56
C LEU A 125 -9.64 -13.14 -11.34
N ALA A 126 -8.98 -14.06 -10.64
CA ALA A 126 -8.33 -15.20 -11.30
C ALA A 126 -9.37 -16.14 -11.93
N TRP A 127 -10.47 -16.42 -11.23
CA TRP A 127 -11.55 -17.27 -11.71
C TRP A 127 -12.25 -16.69 -12.94
N SER A 128 -12.55 -15.39 -12.94
CA SER A 128 -13.22 -14.73 -14.07
C SER A 128 -12.36 -14.70 -15.35
N ARG A 129 -11.04 -14.82 -15.21
CA ARG A 129 -10.06 -14.88 -16.31
C ARG A 129 -9.73 -16.29 -16.74
N ARG A 130 -10.25 -17.32 -16.06
CA ARG A 130 -10.02 -18.71 -16.43
C ARG A 130 -10.59 -18.96 -17.84
N PRO A 131 -9.81 -19.48 -18.79
CA PRO A 131 -10.33 -19.89 -20.09
C PRO A 131 -11.46 -20.89 -19.88
N ARG A 132 -12.62 -20.66 -20.52
CA ARG A 132 -13.70 -21.65 -20.58
C ARG A 132 -13.38 -22.58 -21.73
N GLU A 133 -13.23 -23.88 -21.47
CA GLU A 133 -13.13 -24.86 -22.55
C GLU A 133 -14.42 -24.81 -23.40
N PRO A 134 -14.31 -24.82 -24.74
CA PRO A 134 -15.49 -24.97 -25.59
C PRO A 134 -16.13 -26.32 -25.27
N ILE A 135 -17.40 -26.31 -24.90
CA ILE A 135 -18.19 -27.52 -24.69
C ILE A 135 -18.33 -28.17 -26.08
N GLY A 136 -17.59 -29.25 -26.31
CA GLY A 136 -17.69 -30.09 -27.50
C GLY A 136 -18.80 -31.13 -27.36
#